data_AF-A0A518VCH0-F1
#
_entry.id   AF-A0A518VCH0-F1
#
_cell.length_a   1.000
_cell.length_b   1.000
_cell.length_c   1.000
_cell.angle_alpha   90.00
_cell.angle_beta   90.00
_cell.angle_gamma   90.00
#
_symmetry.space_group_name_H-M   'P 1'
#
loop_
_entity.id
_entity.type
_entity.pdbx_description
1 polymer ?
#
loop_
_entity_poly.entity_id
_entity_poly.type
_entity_poly.pdbx_seq_one_letter_code
_entity_poly.pdbx_strand_id
1 'polypeptide(L)' 'MKKFVNELAPKQKKIYDYITSNVTDDGSDLIGLLEEVSEYYEAVPEHICEYYTELKEIEKIEVIHFVTRYILRKN' A
#
# COMPACT_ATOMS: atom_id res chain seq x y z
N MET A 1 0.22 -7.53 21.13
CA MET A 1 0.19 -6.98 19.76
C MET A 1 1.57 -6.44 19.43
N LYS A 2 2.18 -6.86 18.31
CA LYS A 2 3.39 -6.19 17.81
C LYS A 2 3.01 -4.72 17.50
N LYS A 3 3.85 -3.78 17.90
CA LYS A 3 3.68 -2.37 17.51
C LYS A 3 4.08 -2.26 16.04
N PHE A 4 3.23 -1.67 15.20
CA PHE A 4 3.61 -1.29 13.85
C PHE A 4 4.75 -0.27 13.90
N VAL A 5 5.56 -0.21 12.85
CA VAL A 5 6.57 0.84 12.68
C VAL A 5 5.92 2.22 12.71
N ASN A 6 6.67 3.22 13.19
CA ASN A 6 6.21 4.61 13.19
C ASN A 6 6.49 5.32 11.86
N GLU A 7 7.34 4.75 11.02
CA GLU A 7 7.74 5.28 9.72
C GLU A 7 7.90 4.15 8.70
N LEU A 8 7.57 4.43 7.44
CA LEU A 8 7.74 3.50 6.32
C LEU A 8 9.14 3.62 5.73
N ALA A 9 9.78 2.50 5.43
CA ALA A 9 11.02 2.46 4.66
C ALA A 9 10.81 2.99 3.23
N PRO A 10 11.88 3.33 2.49
CA PRO A 10 11.75 3.95 1.16
C PRO A 10 10.86 3.18 0.17
N LYS A 11 11.00 1.85 0.07
CA LYS A 11 10.16 1.02 -0.82
C LYS A 11 8.70 0.97 -0.37
N GLN A 12 8.47 0.76 0.93
CA GLN A 12 7.14 0.80 1.53
C GLN A 12 6.45 2.16 1.28
N LYS A 13 7.20 3.25 1.40
CA LYS A 13 6.70 4.59 1.13
C LYS A 13 6.27 4.79 -0.33
N LYS A 14 7.02 4.26 -1.30
CA LYS A 14 6.62 4.32 -2.72
C LYS A 14 5.29 3.62 -2.99
N ILE A 15 5.10 2.44 -2.39
CA ILE A 15 3.84 1.70 -2.52
C ILE A 15 2.71 2.45 -1.80
N TYR A 16 2.95 2.95 -0.58
CA TYR A 16 1.99 3.76 0.15
C TYR A 16 1.56 5.01 -0.64
N ASP A 17 2.51 5.75 -1.22
CA ASP A 17 2.23 6.95 -2.00
C ASP A 17 1.39 6.61 -3.25
N TYR A 18 1.70 5.48 -3.92
CA TYR A 18 0.88 4.97 -5.03
C TYR A 18 -0.54 4.65 -4.57
N ILE A 19 -0.69 3.83 -3.52
CA ILE A 19 -2.00 3.39 -3.03
C ILE A 19 -2.84 4.58 -2.60
N THR A 20 -2.29 5.49 -1.79
CA THR A 20 -3.02 6.66 -1.29
C THR A 20 -3.38 7.68 -2.37
N SER A 21 -2.69 7.67 -3.52
CA SER A 21 -3.04 8.52 -4.66
C SER A 21 -4.15 7.95 -5.54
N ASN A 22 -4.41 6.64 -5.47
CA ASN A 22 -5.36 5.95 -6.34
C ASN A 22 -6.57 5.37 -5.61
N VAL A 23 -6.48 5.17 -4.29
CA VAL A 23 -7.59 4.68 -3.46
C VAL A 23 -8.72 5.71 -3.39
N THR A 24 -9.97 5.25 -3.41
CA THR A 24 -11.14 6.11 -3.18
C THR A 24 -11.11 6.71 -1.77
N ASP A 25 -11.80 7.85 -1.59
CA ASP A 25 -11.84 8.53 -0.28
C ASP A 25 -12.43 7.66 0.82
N ASP A 26 -13.35 6.74 0.50
CA ASP A 26 -13.96 5.79 1.44
C ASP A 26 -13.19 4.47 1.58
N GLY A 27 -12.16 4.24 0.75
CA GLY A 27 -11.34 3.03 0.78
C GLY A 27 -11.99 1.78 0.24
N SER A 28 -13.14 1.89 -0.43
CA SER A 28 -13.92 0.73 -0.91
C SER A 28 -13.19 -0.11 -1.97
N ASP A 29 -12.26 0.49 -2.71
CA ASP A 29 -11.45 -0.13 -3.76
C ASP A 29 -10.08 -0.64 -3.28
N LEU A 30 -9.72 -0.47 -2.01
CA LEU A 30 -8.39 -0.78 -1.48
C LEU A 30 -7.95 -2.22 -1.77
N ILE A 31 -8.85 -3.20 -1.58
CA ILE A 31 -8.53 -4.61 -1.82
C ILE A 31 -8.24 -4.85 -3.30
N GLY A 32 -9.04 -4.29 -4.21
CA GLY A 32 -8.80 -4.41 -5.64
C GLY A 32 -7.47 -3.78 -6.05
N LEU A 33 -7.13 -2.61 -5.52
CA LEU A 33 -5.85 -1.96 -5.81
C LEU A 33 -4.65 -2.79 -5.31
N LEU A 34 -4.80 -3.46 -4.15
CA LEU A 34 -3.77 -4.37 -3.64
C LEU A 34 -3.59 -5.61 -4.52
N GLU A 35 -4.69 -6.16 -5.05
CA GLU A 35 -4.67 -7.27 -6.01
C GLU A 35 -3.97 -6.84 -7.31
N GLU A 36 -4.33 -5.69 -7.89
CA GLU A 36 -3.70 -5.13 -9.09
C GLU A 36 -2.18 -4.96 -8.93
N VAL A 37 -1.74 -4.40 -7.79
CA VAL A 37 -0.31 -4.23 -7.47
C VAL A 37 0.39 -5.58 -7.36
N SER A 38 -0.27 -6.59 -6.81
CA SER A 38 0.30 -7.94 -6.60
C SER A 38 0.37 -8.77 -7.87
N GLU A 39 -0.53 -8.55 -8.82
CA GLU A 39 -0.67 -9.33 -10.06
C GLU A 39 -0.01 -8.67 -11.29
N TYR A 40 0.74 -7.59 -11.10
CA TYR A 40 1.45 -6.88 -12.20
C TYR A 40 0.51 -6.42 -13.32
N TYR A 41 -0.64 -5.83 -12.95
CA TYR A 41 -1.57 -5.28 -13.94
C TYR A 41 -0.91 -4.16 -14.73
N GLU A 42 -1.17 -4.07 -16.04
CA GLU A 42 -0.54 -3.08 -16.93
C GLU A 42 -0.77 -1.62 -16.49
N ALA A 43 -1.85 -1.36 -15.75
CA ALA A 43 -2.16 -0.04 -15.20
C ALA A 43 -1.24 0.37 -14.04
N VAL A 44 -0.61 -0.59 -13.36
CA VAL A 44 0.29 -0.35 -12.24
C VAL A 44 1.71 -0.13 -12.77
N PRO A 45 2.42 0.94 -12.36
CA PRO A 45 3.80 1.13 -12.76
C PRO A 45 4.68 -0.05 -12.33
N GLU A 46 5.47 -0.61 -13.26
CA GLU A 46 6.29 -1.82 -13.05
C GLU A 46 7.12 -1.78 -11.75
N HIS A 47 7.78 -0.65 -11.48
CA HIS A 47 8.59 -0.47 -10.26
C HIS A 47 7.78 -0.58 -8.96
N ILE A 48 6.48 -0.25 -8.96
CA ILE A 48 5.62 -0.41 -7.79
C ILE A 48 5.35 -1.91 -7.53
N CYS A 49 5.07 -2.67 -8.59
CA CYS A 49 4.91 -4.12 -8.50
C CYS A 49 6.19 -4.81 -8.05
N GLU A 50 7.34 -4.42 -8.61
CA GLU A 50 8.65 -4.91 -8.17
C GLU A 50 8.90 -4.65 -6.69
N TYR A 51 8.71 -3.41 -6.23
CA TYR A 51 8.86 -3.07 -4.82
C TYR A 51 7.92 -3.88 -3.94
N TYR A 52 6.67 -4.07 -4.36
CA TYR A 52 5.70 -4.84 -3.60
C TYR A 52 6.09 -6.32 -3.48
N THR A 53 6.59 -6.92 -4.55
CA THR A 53 7.09 -8.31 -4.55
C THR A 53 8.30 -8.49 -3.65
N GLU A 54 9.19 -7.50 -3.60
CA GLU A 54 10.38 -7.54 -2.73
C GLU A 54 10.05 -7.37 -1.24
N LEU A 55 8.91 -6.79 -0.88
CA LEU A 55 8.51 -6.62 0.51
C LEU A 55 8.19 -7.97 1.18
N LYS A 56 8.68 -8.13 2.41
CA LYS A 56 8.22 -9.20 3.31
C LYS A 56 6.75 -8.98 3.68
N GLU A 57 6.09 -10.05 4.09
CA GLU A 57 4.69 -9.99 4.54
C GLU A 57 4.46 -8.93 5.63
N ILE A 58 5.38 -8.83 6.60
CA ILE A 58 5.26 -7.80 7.66
C ILE A 58 5.35 -6.39 7.10
N GLU A 59 6.20 -6.16 6.09
CA GLU A 59 6.37 -4.85 5.47
C GLU A 59 5.14 -4.46 4.64
N LYS A 60 4.50 -5.44 3.99
CA LYS A 60 3.21 -5.28 3.30
C LYS A 60 2.10 -4.90 4.28
N ILE A 61 2.02 -5.60 5.42
CA ILE A 61 1.04 -5.29 6.47
C ILE A 61 1.26 -3.88 7.02
N GLU A 62 2.50 -3.44 7.17
CA GLU A 62 2.82 -2.06 7.59
C GLU A 62 2.33 -1.02 6.57
N VAL A 63 2.53 -1.26 5.27
CA VAL A 63 1.97 -0.38 4.23
C VAL A 63 0.44 -0.31 4.34
N ILE A 64 -0.23 -1.46 4.43
CA ILE A 64 -1.69 -1.55 4.57
C ILE A 64 -2.15 -0.78 5.82
N HIS A 65 -1.47 -0.96 6.95
CA HIS A 65 -1.78 -0.23 8.19
C HIS A 65 -1.72 1.29 8.00
N PHE A 66 -0.69 1.79 7.32
CA PHE A 66 -0.56 3.22 7.03
C PHE A 66 -1.64 3.73 6.07
N VAL A 67 -1.98 2.95 5.04
CA VAL A 67 -3.08 3.29 4.11
C VAL A 67 -4.42 3.33 4.84
N THR A 68 -4.76 2.33 5.66
CA THR A 68 -6.00 2.35 6.45
C THR A 68 -6.04 3.56 7.38
N ARG A 69 -4.93 3.92 8.02
CA ARG A 69 -4.83 5.14 8.83
C ARG A 69 -5.03 6.42 8.02
N TYR A 70 -4.60 6.46 6.77
CA TYR A 70 -4.81 7.59 5.87
C TYR A 70 -6.31 7.76 5.55
N ILE A 71 -6.98 6.67 5.17
CA ILE A 71 -8.42 6.65 4.82
C ILE A 71 -9.27 7.08 6.03
N LEU A 72 -8.97 6.52 7.21
CA LEU A 72 -9.67 6.85 8.46
C LEU A 72 -9.41 8.28 8.98
N ARG A 73 -8.42 9.00 8.45
CA ARG A 73 -8.13 10.39 8.81
C ARG A 73 -8.72 11.40 7.83
N LYS A 74 -9.01 10.96 6.60
CA LYS A 74 -9.70 11.79 5.59
C LYS A 74 -11.20 11.91 5.88
N ASN A 75 -11.79 10.85 6.41
CA ASN A 75 -13.19 10.79 6.85
C ASN A 75 -13.32 11.14 8.34
#